data_AF-A0A941I943-F1
#
_entry.id   AF-A0A941I943-F1
#
_cell.length_a   1.000
_cell.length_b   1.000
_cell.length_c   1.000
_cell.angle_alpha   90.00
_cell.angle_beta   90.00
_cell.angle_gamma   90.00
#
_symmetry.space_group_name_H-M   'P 1'
#
loop_
_entity.id
_entity.type
_entity.pdbx_description
1 polymer ?
#
loop_
_entity_poly.entity_id
_entity_poly.type
_entity_poly.pdbx_seq_one_letter_code
_entity_poly.pdbx_strand_id
1 'polypeptide(L)' 'MNFQQLRSIREASRRGFNLTEVANVLFTSQPGVSRQIREL' A
#
# COMPACT_ATOMS: atom_id res chain seq x y z
N MET A 1 -7.32 -12.61 -2.25
CA MET A 1 -6.70 -11.30 -2.57
C MET A 1 -7.74 -10.34 -3.12
N ASN A 2 -7.78 -9.10 -2.64
CA ASN A 2 -8.65 -8.04 -3.16
C ASN A 2 -7.88 -7.01 -4.01
N PHE A 3 -8.58 -6.23 -4.84
CA PHE A 3 -7.96 -5.24 -5.73
C PHE A 3 -7.25 -4.08 -5.02
N GLN A 4 -7.68 -3.70 -3.82
CA GLN A 4 -7.00 -2.67 -3.04
C GLN A 4 -5.64 -3.18 -2.52
N GLN A 5 -5.54 -4.44 -2.12
CA GLN A 5 -4.27 -5.04 -1.69
C GLN A 5 -3.28 -5.10 -2.87
N LEU A 6 -3.73 -5.55 -4.05
CA LEU A 6 -2.90 -5.55 -5.27
C LEU A 6 -2.44 -4.13 -5.64
N ARG A 7 -3.32 -3.12 -5.49
CA ARG A 7 -2.97 -1.71 -5.70
C ARG A 7 -1.91 -1.24 -4.71
N SER A 8 -2.01 -1.63 -3.44
CA SER A 8 -1.04 -1.30 -2.39
C SER A 8 0.32 -1.96 -2.64
N ILE A 9 0.37 -3.21 -3.09
CA ILE A 9 1.63 -3.87 -3.51
C ILE A 9 2.26 -3.13 -4.69
N ARG A 10 1.48 -2.83 -5.73
CA ARG A 10 1.97 -2.18 -6.93
C ARG A 10 2.60 -0.82 -6.60
N GLU A 11 1.93 0.00 -5.82
CA GLU A 11 2.47 1.31 -5.45
C GLU A 11 3.66 1.18 -4.48
N ALA A 12 3.67 0.19 -3.58
CA ALA A 12 4.84 -0.10 -2.75
C ALA A 12 6.07 -0.43 -3.61
N SER A 13 5.93 -1.27 -4.64
CA SER A 13 7.03 -1.54 -5.58
C SER A 13 7.50 -0.28 -6.32
N ARG A 14 6.58 0.58 -6.77
CA ARG A 14 6.91 1.85 -7.47
C ARG A 14 7.60 2.88 -6.58
N ARG A 15 7.34 2.87 -5.28
CA ARG A 15 7.90 3.83 -4.30
C ARG A 15 9.05 3.24 -3.48
N GLY A 16 9.66 2.15 -3.94
CA GLY A 16 10.79 1.54 -3.23
C GLY A 16 10.44 1.09 -1.81
N PHE A 17 9.21 0.62 -1.61
CA PHE A 17 8.64 0.19 -0.33
C PHE A 17 8.49 1.30 0.73
N ASN A 18 8.55 2.58 0.35
CA ASN A 18 8.21 3.69 1.24
C ASN A 18 6.69 3.77 1.48
N LEU A 19 6.21 3.08 2.53
CA LEU A 19 4.78 2.98 2.82
C LEU A 19 4.12 4.31 3.18
N THR A 20 4.88 5.30 3.67
CA THR A 20 4.38 6.65 3.93
C THR A 20 4.03 7.36 2.62
N GLU A 21 4.89 7.25 1.60
CA GLU A 21 4.59 7.78 0.27
C GLU A 21 3.44 7.05 -0.42
N VAL A 22 3.37 5.72 -0.26
CA VAL A 22 2.25 4.93 -0.78
C VAL A 22 0.92 5.39 -0.18
N ALA A 23 0.89 5.62 1.14
CA ALA A 23 -0.29 6.11 1.84
C ALA A 23 -0.74 7.47 1.29
N ASN A 24 0.19 8.39 1.08
CA ASN A 24 -0.07 9.69 0.50
C ASN A 24 -0.66 9.60 -0.92
N VAL A 25 -0.11 8.73 -1.77
CA VAL A 25 -0.58 8.53 -3.16
C VAL A 25 -1.94 7.86 -3.23
N LEU A 26 -2.20 6.93 -2.31
CA LEU A 26 -3.45 6.18 -2.24
C LEU A 26 -4.53 6.87 -1.40
N PHE A 27 -4.27 8.10 -0.93
CA PHE A 27 -5.17 8.88 -0.08
C PHE A 27 -5.71 8.07 1.10
N THR A 28 -4.79 7.36 1.78
CA THR A 28 -5.10 6.48 2.91
C THR A 28 -4.05 6.63 4.00
N SER A 29 -4.20 5.93 5.12
CA SER A 29 -3.22 5.93 6.20
C SER A 29 -2.14 4.86 5.98
N GLN A 30 -0.91 5.15 6.38
CA GLN A 30 0.20 4.20 6.29
C GLN A 30 -0.09 2.88 7.04
N PRO A 31 -0.69 2.88 8.25
CA PRO A 31 -1.13 1.64 8.90
C PRO A 31 -2.13 0.84 8.07
N GLY A 32 -3.02 1.54 7.34
CA GLY A 32 -3.98 0.90 6.42
C GLY A 32 -3.29 0.19 5.26
N VAL A 33 -2.28 0.83 4.64
CA VAL A 33 -1.45 0.22 3.59
C VAL A 33 -0.69 -0.99 4.14
N SER A 34 -0.07 -0.85 5.32
CA SER A 34 0.67 -1.95 5.95
C SER A 34 -0.21 -3.16 6.23
N ARG A 35 -1.45 -2.93 6.69
CA ARG A 35 -2.42 -4.01 6.94
C ARG A 35 -2.80 -4.71 5.64
N GLN A 36 -3.14 -3.96 4.60
CA GLN A 36 -3.52 -4.51 3.30
C GLN A 36 -2.44 -5.41 2.70
N ILE A 37 -1.16 -5.00 2.81
CA ILE A 37 -0.03 -5.80 2.32
C ILE A 37 0.20 -7.05 3.18
N ARG A 38 0.04 -6.95 4.50
CA ARG A 38 0.25 -8.06 5.44
C ARG A 38 -0.85 -9.13 5.41
N GLU A 39 -2.08 -8.74 5.07
CA GLU A 39 -3.26 -9.62 4.99
C GLU A 39 -3.45 -10.29 3.62
N LEU A 40 -2.42 -10.25 2.77
CA LEU A 40 -2.37 -11.01 1.52
C LEU A 40 -2.00 -12.46 1.77
#